data_AF-A0A8C3WGB1-F1
#
_entry.id   AF-A0A8C3WGB1-F1
#
_cell.length_a   1.000
_cell.length_b   1.000
_cell.length_c   1.000
_cell.angle_alpha   90.00
_cell.angle_beta   90.00
_cell.angle_gamma   90.00
#
_symmetry.space_group_name_H-M   'P 1'
#
loop_
_entity.id
_entity.type
_entity.pdbx_description
1 polymer ?
#
loop_
_entity_poly.entity_id
_entity_poly.type
_entity_poly.pdbx_seq_one_letter_code
_entity_poly.pdbx_strand_id
1 'polypeptide(L)' 'MAASRLPPATLTLKQFMRRQQVLLLYRRILQAIRKVPNDSDRRYLKDWAREEFKRNKNTTEEVRPRSWLRPRLKRKT' A
#
# COMPACT_ATOMS: atom_id res chain seq x y z
N MET A 1 36.57 17.29 -6.92
CA MET A 1 35.45 16.33 -7.02
C MET A 1 34.16 17.07 -6.68
N ALA A 2 33.23 17.19 -7.64
CA ALA A 2 31.96 17.86 -7.40
C ALA A 2 31.09 17.00 -6.46
N ALA A 3 30.85 17.48 -5.24
CA ALA A 3 29.93 16.84 -4.32
C ALA A 3 28.55 16.75 -4.98
N SER A 4 27.96 15.55 -4.98
CA SER A 4 26.60 15.31 -5.46
C SER A 4 25.63 16.25 -4.74
N ARG A 5 24.97 17.16 -5.48
CA ARG A 5 23.98 18.12 -4.96
C ARG A 5 22.67 17.47 -4.48
N LEU A 6 22.65 16.15 -4.34
CA LEU A 6 21.46 15.42 -3.95
C LEU A 6 21.37 15.42 -2.42
N PRO A 7 20.23 15.83 -1.84
CA PRO A 7 20.06 15.77 -0.39
C PRO A 7 20.17 14.31 0.09
N PRO A 8 20.73 14.07 1.28
CA PRO A 8 21.00 12.72 1.81
C PRO A 8 19.74 11.87 2.03
N ALA A 9 18.55 12.47 1.95
CA ALA A 9 17.26 11.79 2.03
C ALA A 9 16.70 11.35 0.66
N THR A 10 17.49 11.43 -0.42
CA THR A 10 17.04 11.00 -1.75
C THR A 10 16.88 9.48 -1.80
N LEU A 11 15.66 9.03 -2.09
CA LEU A 11 15.38 7.62 -2.33
C LEU A 11 16.20 7.14 -3.53
N THR A 12 16.73 5.92 -3.43
CA THR A 12 17.32 5.25 -4.61
C THR A 12 16.25 5.10 -5.70
N LEU A 13 16.65 5.04 -6.97
CA LEU A 13 15.72 4.87 -8.10
C LEU A 13 14.81 3.64 -7.91
N LYS A 14 15.35 2.54 -7.39
CA LYS A 14 14.59 1.32 -7.07
C LYS A 14 13.52 1.57 -6.01
N GLN A 15 13.87 2.27 -4.92
CA GLN A 15 12.91 2.64 -3.87
C GLN A 15 11.84 3.60 -4.39
N PHE A 16 12.21 4.56 -5.24
CA PHE A 16 11.28 5.48 -5.88
C PHE A 16 10.27 4.76 -6.77
N MET A 17 10.74 3.88 -7.67
CA MET A 17 9.89 3.09 -8.54
C MET A 17 8.94 2.19 -7.75
N ARG A 18 9.44 1.53 -6.69
CA ARG A 18 8.58 0.71 -5.80
C ARG A 18 7.53 1.56 -5.10
N ARG A 19 7.88 2.73 -4.57
CA ARG A 19 6.92 3.65 -3.94
C ARG A 19 5.82 4.05 -4.92
N GLN A 20 6.18 4.32 -6.18
CA GLN A 20 5.20 4.66 -7.20
C GLN A 20 4.23 3.50 -7.50
N GLN A 21 4.72 2.26 -7.58
CA GLN A 21 3.88 1.07 -7.77
C GLN A 21 2.90 0.86 -6.61
N VAL A 22 3.38 1.01 -5.37
CA VAL A 22 2.55 0.89 -4.16
C VAL A 22 1.46 1.98 -4.12
N LEU A 23 1.81 3.22 -4.47
CA LEU A 23 0.83 4.31 -4.54
C LEU A 23 -0.22 4.10 -5.63
N LEU A 24 0.18 3.56 -6.78
CA LEU A 24 -0.75 3.21 -7.85
C LEU A 24 -1.73 2.12 -7.40
N LEU A 25 -1.23 1.09 -6.72
CA LEU A 25 -2.06 0.02 -6.15
C LEU A 25 -3.06 0.57 -5.13
N TYR A 26 -2.61 1.42 -4.22
CA TYR A 26 -3.47 2.07 -3.23
C TYR A 26 -4.63 2.84 -3.88
N ARG A 27 -4.32 3.65 -4.92
CA ARG A 27 -5.34 4.40 -5.66
C ARG A 27 -6.35 3.47 -6.35
N ARG A 28 -5.89 2.39 -6.97
CA ARG A 28 -6.77 1.39 -7.62
C ARG A 28 -7.72 0.73 -6.61
N ILE A 29 -7.22 0.36 -5.43
CA ILE A 29 -8.04 -0.22 -4.36
C ILE A 29 -9.09 0.78 -3.89
N LEU A 30 -8.72 2.04 -3.63
CA LEU A 30 -9.67 3.06 -3.23
C LEU A 30 -10.73 3.34 -4.30
N GLN A 31 -10.36 3.32 -5.58
CA GLN A 31 -11.31 3.44 -6.69
C GLN A 31 -12.28 2.26 -6.74
N ALA A 32 -11.80 1.04 -6.52
CA ALA A 32 -12.67 -0.14 -6.44
C ALA A 32 -13.66 -0.04 -5.27
N ILE A 33 -13.20 0.42 -4.09
CA ILE A 33 -14.05 0.61 -2.91
C ILE A 33 -15.16 1.65 -3.19
N ARG A 34 -14.89 2.70 -3.98
CA ARG A 34 -15.92 3.69 -4.36
C ARG A 34 -17.07 3.10 -5.18
N LYS A 35 -16.85 1.97 -5.87
CA LYS A 35 -17.89 1.29 -6.66
C LYS A 35 -18.82 0.42 -5.80
N VAL A 36 -18.53 0.24 -4.51
CA VAL A 36 -19.37 -0.53 -3.59
C VAL A 36 -20.64 0.28 -3.29
N PRO A 37 -21.85 -0.29 -3.49
CA PRO A 37 -23.11 0.43 -3.32
C PRO A 37 -23.43 0.74 -1.85
N ASN A 38 -23.04 -0.13 -0.91
CA ASN A 38 -23.27 0.06 0.52
C ASN A 38 -22.24 1.01 1.14
N ASP A 39 -22.71 2.07 1.80
CA ASP A 39 -21.87 3.07 2.46
C ASP A 39 -21.15 2.53 3.71
N SER A 40 -21.78 1.62 4.45
CA SER A 40 -21.17 0.99 5.63
C SER A 40 -19.95 0.13 5.25
N ASP A 41 -20.11 -0.71 4.21
CA ASP A 41 -19.03 -1.51 3.65
C ASP A 41 -17.92 -0.63 3.06
N ARG A 42 -18.30 0.47 2.39
CA ARG A 42 -17.34 1.43 1.84
C ARG A 42 -16.47 2.05 2.92
N ARG A 43 -17.05 2.41 4.07
CA ARG A 43 -16.32 2.96 5.22
C ARG A 43 -15.38 1.91 5.81
N TYR A 44 -15.89 0.71 6.08
CA TYR A 44 -15.09 -0.39 6.60
C TYR A 44 -13.89 -0.73 5.70
N LEU A 45 -14.11 -0.86 4.39
CA LEU A 45 -13.05 -1.20 3.44
C LEU A 45 -12.00 -0.10 3.30
N LYS A 46 -12.40 1.18 3.40
CA LYS A 46 -11.45 2.31 3.40
C LYS A 46 -10.55 2.26 4.63
N ASP A 47 -11.13 2.03 5.80
CA ASP A 47 -10.38 1.99 7.06
C ASP A 47 -9.47 0.76 7.10
N TRP A 48 -9.99 -0.41 6.68
CA TRP A 48 -9.19 -1.62 6.52
C TRP A 48 -7.99 -1.40 5.58
N ALA A 49 -8.22 -0.83 4.39
CA ALA A 49 -7.14 -0.57 3.45
C ALA A 49 -6.08 0.36 4.05
N ARG A 50 -6.49 1.45 4.71
CA ARG A 50 -5.56 2.39 5.37
C ARG A 50 -4.69 1.69 6.42
N GLU A 51 -5.30 0.84 7.25
CA GLU A 51 -4.55 0.07 8.24
C GLU A 51 -3.55 -0.90 7.60
N GLU A 52 -3.95 -1.60 6.55
CA GLU A 52 -3.12 -2.58 5.86
C GLU A 52 -1.85 -1.92 5.27
N PHE A 53 -2.00 -0.76 4.63
CA PHE A 53 -0.86 0.00 4.10
C PHE A 53 0.00 0.63 5.22
N LYS A 54 -0.59 1.03 6.35
CA LYS A 54 0.16 1.53 7.51
C LYS A 54 1.00 0.44 8.17
N ARG A 55 0.46 -0.78 8.29
CA ARG A 55 1.17 -1.96 8.84
C ARG A 55 2.37 -2.36 7.95
N ASN A 56 2.22 -2.25 6.64
CA ASN A 56 3.26 -2.59 5.67
C ASN A 56 4.27 -1.46 5.38
N LYS A 57 4.12 -0.28 6.00
CA LYS A 57 4.97 0.90 5.75
C LYS A 57 6.45 0.67 6.09
N ASN A 58 6.73 -0.14 7.12
CA ASN A 58 8.08 -0.40 7.61
C ASN A 58 8.62 -1.77 7.19
N THR A 59 7.86 -2.52 6.39
CA THR A 59 8.28 -3.83 5.89
C THR A 59 9.27 -3.63 4.73
N THR A 60 10.51 -3.31 5.11
CA THR A 60 11.63 -3.17 4.18
C THR A 60 12.11 -4.57 3.81
N GLU A 61 11.97 -4.89 2.52
CA GLU A 61 12.75 -5.91 1.78
C GLU A 61 12.70 -7.34 2.32
N GLU A 62 11.62 -8.06 2.01
CA GLU A 62 11.76 -9.31 1.27
C GLU A 62 10.39 -9.63 0.67
N VAL A 63 10.39 -9.91 -0.63
CA VAL A 63 9.19 -10.39 -1.32
C VAL A 63 8.75 -11.64 -0.58
N ARG A 64 7.65 -11.56 0.17
CA ARG A 64 6.87 -12.73 0.60
C ARG A 64 5.71 -12.86 -0.40
N PRO A 65 5.95 -13.45 -1.59
CA PRO A 65 4.92 -13.54 -2.59
C PRO A 65 3.90 -14.55 -2.07
N ARG A 66 2.62 -14.29 -2.32
CA ARG A 66 1.50 -15.25 -2.20
C ARG A 66 0.80 -15.42 -0.85
N SER A 67 1.35 -14.97 0.28
CA SER A 67 0.66 -15.13 1.59
C SER A 67 -0.38 -14.05 1.91
N TRP A 68 -0.28 -12.85 1.33
CA TRP A 68 -1.07 -11.68 1.73
C TRP A 68 -2.36 -11.46 0.92
N LEU A 69 -2.52 -12.15 -0.22
CA LEU A 69 -3.75 -12.14 -1.02
C LEU A 69 -4.80 -13.15 -0.52
N ARG A 70 -4.71 -13.61 0.74
CA ARG A 70 -5.83 -14.32 1.37
C ARG A 70 -6.72 -13.29 2.06
N PRO A 71 -7.94 -13.03 1.54
CA PRO A 71 -8.90 -12.25 2.29
C PRO A 71 -9.17 -12.99 3.61
N ARG A 72 -8.73 -12.42 4.74
CA ARG A 72 -9.13 -12.86 6.09
C ARG A 72 -10.60 -12.48 6.37
N LEU A 73 -11.47 -12.59 5.37
CA LEU A 73 -12.91 -12.29 5.44
C LEU A 73 -13.72 -13.41 6.15
N LYS A 74 -13.07 -14.39 6.77
CA LYS A 74 -13.72 -15.50 7.49
C LYS A 74 -13.35 -15.51 8.98
N ARG A 75 -13.58 -14.40 9.69
CA ARG A 75 -13.61 -14.37 11.16
C ARG A 75 -14.71 -13.41 11.65
N LYS A 76 -15.94 -13.67 11.22
CA LYS A 76 -17.17 -13.31 11.92
C LYS A 76 -18.17 -14.43 11.66
N THR A 77 -18.03 -15.49 12.45
CA THR A 77 -19.13 -16.35 12.88
C THR A 77 -19.34 -16.02 14.33
#